data_AF-C5K6H1-F1
#
_entry.id   AF-C5K6H1-F1
#
_cell.length_a   1.000
_cell.length_b   1.000
_cell.length_c   1.000
_cell.angle_alpha   90.00
_cell.angle_beta   90.00
_cell.angle_gamma   90.00
#
_symmetry.space_group_name_H-M   'P 1'
#
loop_
_entity.id
_entity.type
_entity.pdbx_description
1 polymer ?
#
loop_
_entity_poly.entity_id
_entity_poly.type
_entity_poly.pdbx_seq_one_letter_code
_entity_poly.pdbx_strand_id
1 'polypeptide(L)'
;MTIVSAVFSSASGGSSGAAMSVLCLMSTFFQALAQVIREAMFRDYSQYAEKHGYKNKKLNVFAVGSSNNTFGIIWVFPVSILIELSRTSDNVLDVMGEGFQTLLHAQGAMPAFVVFMVINVCFNITVFLLVCYGSSLLTFVCFKLSVPISAFMSLISWPLIGADTITWFEWVCLVVILAGVIIFRHGNGIRDKLEAENERLDETHNKTIPKAIICFWPIFRHRKPAREDDDPNKGVAINTAWCSPSFLSHKGSKIASETESQMTDVESEGKTFEAQLDDPVRES
;
A
#
# COMPACT_ATOMS: atom_id res chain seq x y z
N MET A 1 -3.28 -16.37 7.00
CA MET A 1 -4.20 -17.41 6.49
C MET A 1 -3.48 -18.41 5.60
N THR A 2 -2.70 -17.99 4.62
CA THR A 2 -1.91 -18.89 3.75
C THR A 2 -0.99 -19.86 4.49
N ILE A 3 -0.37 -19.45 5.61
CA ILE A 3 0.49 -20.35 6.42
C ILE A 3 -0.33 -21.43 7.15
N VAL A 4 -1.52 -21.08 7.67
CA VAL A 4 -2.32 -22.02 8.46
C VAL A 4 -3.04 -23.00 7.53
N SER A 5 -3.58 -22.53 6.40
CA SER A 5 -4.17 -23.39 5.38
C SER A 5 -3.13 -24.34 4.75
N ALA A 6 -1.86 -23.93 4.64
CA ALA A 6 -0.77 -24.81 4.19
C ALA A 6 -0.50 -25.96 5.15
N VAL A 7 -0.51 -25.69 6.46
CA VAL A 7 -0.20 -26.68 7.49
C VAL A 7 -1.37 -27.66 7.70
N PHE A 8 -2.61 -27.21 7.54
CA PHE A 8 -3.78 -28.09 7.69
C PHE A 8 -4.19 -28.83 6.40
N SER A 9 -3.73 -28.41 5.21
CA SER A 9 -4.05 -29.09 3.95
C SER A 9 -3.16 -30.30 3.64
N SER A 10 -2.13 -30.58 4.45
CA SER A 10 -1.30 -31.79 4.31
C SER A 10 -2.05 -33.12 4.53
N ALA A 11 -3.34 -33.09 4.88
CA ALA A 11 -4.11 -34.29 5.18
C ALA A 11 -5.03 -34.80 4.05
N SER A 12 -5.18 -34.09 2.91
CA SER A 12 -6.06 -34.58 1.83
C SER A 12 -5.63 -34.13 0.42
N GLY A 13 -4.88 -34.99 -0.27
CA GLY A 13 -4.92 -35.25 -1.73
C GLY A 13 -4.89 -34.11 -2.77
N GLY A 14 -4.84 -32.84 -2.39
CA GLY A 14 -4.72 -31.70 -3.29
C GLY A 14 -3.27 -31.26 -3.38
N SER A 15 -2.89 -30.64 -4.50
CA SER A 15 -1.59 -29.98 -4.72
C SER A 15 -1.44 -28.73 -3.83
N SER A 16 -1.66 -28.86 -2.53
CA SER A 16 -1.34 -27.86 -1.50
C SER A 16 0.12 -28.01 -1.11
N GLY A 17 1.02 -27.87 -2.09
CA GLY A 17 2.45 -27.96 -1.87
C GLY A 17 2.95 -26.79 -1.03
N ALA A 18 3.95 -27.03 -0.18
CA ALA A 18 4.69 -25.97 0.52
C ALA A 18 5.14 -24.85 -0.45
N ALA A 19 5.44 -25.21 -1.71
CA ALA A 19 5.75 -24.28 -2.79
C ALA A 19 4.66 -23.22 -3.04
N MET A 20 3.38 -23.59 -3.13
CA MET A 20 2.29 -22.61 -3.32
C MET A 20 2.15 -21.68 -2.12
N SER A 21 2.43 -22.18 -0.93
CA SER A 21 2.38 -21.38 0.30
C SER A 21 3.50 -20.34 0.33
N VAL A 22 4.71 -20.73 -0.09
CA VAL A 22 5.85 -19.81 -0.27
C VAL A 22 5.55 -18.78 -1.35
N LEU A 23 4.98 -19.18 -2.49
CA LEU A 23 4.59 -18.25 -3.56
C LEU A 23 3.53 -17.25 -3.08
N CYS A 24 2.53 -17.71 -2.34
CA CYS A 24 1.54 -16.84 -1.72
C CYS A 24 2.18 -15.85 -0.73
N LEU A 25 3.15 -16.29 0.08
CA LEU A 25 3.86 -15.40 1.00
C LEU A 25 4.67 -14.34 0.25
N MET A 26 5.42 -14.76 -0.78
CA MET A 26 6.17 -13.83 -1.64
C MET A 26 5.25 -12.81 -2.31
N SER A 27 4.10 -13.25 -2.82
CA SER A 27 3.10 -12.34 -3.40
C SER A 27 2.62 -11.29 -2.38
N THR A 28 2.30 -11.71 -1.15
CA THR A 28 1.88 -10.76 -0.10
C THR A 28 3.00 -9.82 0.33
N PHE A 29 4.26 -10.26 0.30
CA PHE A 29 5.42 -9.42 0.58
C PHE A 29 5.58 -8.31 -0.47
N PHE A 30 5.52 -8.66 -1.76
CA PHE A 30 5.59 -7.66 -2.83
C PHE A 30 4.42 -6.67 -2.79
N GLN A 31 3.21 -7.14 -2.46
CA GLN A 31 2.06 -6.25 -2.27
C GLN A 31 2.30 -5.27 -1.12
N ALA A 32 2.82 -5.74 0.03
CA ALA A 32 3.13 -4.87 1.16
C ALA A 32 4.22 -3.85 0.81
N LEU A 33 5.29 -4.29 0.16
CA LEU A 33 6.38 -3.44 -0.30
C LEU A 33 5.88 -2.36 -1.27
N ALA A 34 5.01 -2.73 -2.21
CA ALA A 34 4.40 -1.78 -3.15
C ALA A 34 3.60 -0.69 -2.42
N GLN A 35 2.87 -1.01 -1.35
CA GLN A 35 2.16 0.01 -0.57
C GLN A 35 3.11 0.94 0.18
N VAL A 36 4.21 0.41 0.73
CA VAL A 36 5.24 1.23 1.40
C VAL A 36 5.93 2.17 0.41
N ILE A 37 6.29 1.68 -0.78
CA ILE A 37 6.89 2.49 -1.84
C ILE A 37 5.92 3.61 -2.29
N ARG A 38 4.63 3.30 -2.44
CA ARG A 38 3.62 4.31 -2.79
C ARG A 38 3.50 5.38 -1.71
N GLU A 39 3.46 5.00 -0.44
CA GLU A 39 3.42 5.96 0.68
C GLU A 39 4.67 6.85 0.68
N ALA A 40 5.87 6.25 0.51
CA ALA A 40 7.12 7.00 0.42
C ALA A 40 7.08 8.01 -0.74
N MET A 41 6.64 7.60 -1.93
CA MET A 41 6.49 8.49 -3.08
C MET A 41 5.51 9.66 -2.82
N PHE A 42 4.38 9.41 -2.16
CA PHE A 42 3.44 10.50 -1.79
C PHE A 42 4.06 11.47 -0.79
N ARG A 43 4.84 10.97 0.18
CA ARG A 43 5.54 11.80 1.18
C ARG A 43 6.66 12.62 0.56
N ASP A 44 7.50 12.00 -0.26
CA ASP A 44 8.60 12.65 -0.95
C ASP A 44 8.09 13.75 -1.87
N TYR A 45 7.01 13.50 -2.62
CA TYR A 45 6.39 14.54 -3.45
C TYR A 45 5.86 15.70 -2.60
N SER A 46 5.25 15.42 -1.44
CA SER A 46 4.71 16.47 -0.57
C SER A 46 5.81 17.38 -0.03
N GLN A 47 6.95 16.80 0.38
CA GLN A 47 8.14 17.56 0.81
C GLN A 47 8.76 18.34 -0.34
N TYR A 48 8.88 17.72 -1.52
CA TYR A 48 9.39 18.37 -2.73
C TYR A 48 8.52 19.57 -3.13
N ALA A 49 7.20 19.42 -3.08
CA ALA A 49 6.26 20.47 -3.45
C ALA A 49 6.26 21.64 -2.47
N GLU A 50 6.44 21.37 -1.18
CA GLU A 50 6.62 22.40 -0.16
C GLU A 50 7.90 23.20 -0.37
N LYS A 51 9.02 22.52 -0.67
CA LYS A 51 10.30 23.17 -0.94
C LYS A 51 10.27 24.11 -2.15
N HIS A 52 9.48 23.79 -3.18
CA HIS A 52 9.37 24.58 -4.42
C HIS A 52 8.20 25.56 -4.42
N GLY A 53 7.42 25.64 -3.33
CA GLY A 53 6.29 26.57 -3.22
C GLY A 53 5.14 26.28 -4.19
N TYR A 54 4.94 25.01 -4.61
CA TYR A 54 3.82 24.68 -5.48
C TYR A 54 2.48 24.84 -4.76
N LYS A 55 1.48 25.37 -5.48
CA LYS A 55 0.11 25.54 -4.98
C LYS A 55 -0.52 24.20 -4.55
N ASN A 56 -0.21 23.13 -5.28
CA ASN A 56 -0.70 21.79 -4.98
C ASN A 56 0.37 20.98 -4.27
N LYS A 57 0.28 20.89 -2.94
CA LYS A 57 1.21 20.10 -2.11
C LYS A 57 0.97 18.59 -2.20
N LYS A 58 -0.15 18.13 -2.75
CA LYS A 58 -0.53 16.71 -2.82
C LYS A 58 -0.46 16.19 -4.24
N LEU A 59 0.17 15.02 -4.41
CA LEU A 59 0.25 14.34 -5.69
C LEU A 59 -1.14 13.86 -6.11
N ASN A 60 -1.49 14.06 -7.38
CA ASN A 60 -2.79 13.63 -7.88
C ASN A 60 -2.86 12.09 -7.92
N VAL A 61 -3.74 11.54 -7.08
CA VAL A 61 -4.02 10.12 -6.93
C VAL A 61 -4.42 9.47 -8.26
N PHE A 62 -5.16 10.20 -9.11
CA PHE A 62 -5.57 9.69 -10.41
C PHE A 62 -4.39 9.54 -11.38
N ALA A 63 -3.44 10.47 -11.37
CA ALA A 63 -2.26 10.39 -12.24
C ALA A 63 -1.33 9.24 -11.84
N VAL A 64 -1.19 8.99 -10.54
CA VAL A 64 -0.46 7.82 -10.02
C VAL A 64 -1.19 6.52 -10.37
N GLY A 65 -2.51 6.48 -10.15
CA GLY A 65 -3.34 5.31 -10.43
C GLY A 65 -3.34 4.94 -11.92
N SER A 66 -3.48 5.92 -12.81
CA SER A 66 -3.45 5.70 -14.26
C SER A 66 -2.08 5.18 -14.70
N SER A 67 -0.99 5.79 -14.22
CA SER A 67 0.37 5.35 -14.53
C SER A 67 0.60 3.91 -14.06
N ASN A 68 0.22 3.58 -12.82
CA ASN A 68 0.35 2.23 -12.26
C ASN A 68 -0.45 1.20 -13.08
N ASN A 69 -1.66 1.52 -13.53
CA ASN A 69 -2.47 0.62 -14.34
C ASN A 69 -1.89 0.44 -15.76
N THR A 70 -1.37 1.50 -16.38
CA THR A 70 -0.71 1.44 -17.69
C THR A 70 0.56 0.57 -17.62
N PHE A 71 1.43 0.79 -16.64
CA PHE A 71 2.59 -0.07 -16.43
C PHE A 71 2.19 -1.50 -16.07
N GLY A 72 1.09 -1.67 -15.34
CA GLY A 72 0.49 -2.98 -15.06
C GLY A 72 0.15 -3.74 -16.33
N ILE A 73 -0.50 -3.11 -17.32
CA ILE A 73 -0.83 -3.73 -18.60
C ILE A 73 0.44 -4.18 -19.35
N ILE A 74 1.47 -3.32 -19.38
CA ILE A 74 2.75 -3.60 -20.04
C ILE A 74 3.42 -4.84 -19.44
N TRP A 75 3.33 -5.04 -18.12
CA TRP A 75 3.92 -6.19 -17.44
C TRP A 75 3.03 -7.43 -17.43
N VAL A 76 1.71 -7.27 -17.33
CA VAL A 76 0.77 -8.39 -17.28
C VAL A 76 0.75 -9.13 -18.62
N PHE A 77 0.79 -8.42 -19.75
CA PHE A 77 0.67 -9.06 -21.06
C PHE A 77 1.77 -10.10 -21.36
N PRO A 78 3.08 -9.81 -21.21
CA PRO A 78 4.13 -10.82 -21.38
C PRO A 78 4.04 -11.97 -20.37
N VAL A 79 3.68 -11.68 -19.11
CA VAL A 79 3.54 -12.69 -18.06
C VAL A 79 2.40 -13.65 -18.39
N SER A 80 1.26 -13.13 -18.85
CA SER A 80 0.13 -13.95 -19.29
C SER A 80 0.51 -14.85 -20.46
N ILE A 81 1.25 -14.33 -21.44
CA ILE A 81 1.74 -15.15 -22.57
C ILE A 81 2.68 -16.25 -22.08
N LEU A 82 3.64 -15.93 -21.21
CA LEU A 82 4.60 -16.90 -20.68
C LEU A 82 3.91 -18.02 -19.89
N ILE A 83 2.91 -17.67 -19.07
CA ILE A 83 2.12 -18.65 -18.31
C ILE A 83 1.34 -19.54 -19.27
N GLU A 84 0.72 -18.97 -20.30
CA GLU A 84 -0.10 -19.75 -21.24
C GLU A 84 0.77 -20.66 -22.12
N LEU A 85 1.94 -20.18 -22.59
CA LEU A 85 2.95 -21.02 -23.27
C LEU A 85 3.44 -22.18 -22.40
N SER A 86 3.44 -22.01 -21.08
CA SER A 86 3.83 -23.06 -20.14
C SER A 86 2.69 -24.05 -19.87
N ARG A 87 1.43 -23.64 -20.10
CA ARG A 87 0.23 -24.40 -19.77
C ARG A 87 -0.31 -25.19 -20.96
N THR A 88 -0.30 -24.60 -22.15
CA THR A 88 -0.75 -25.23 -23.38
C THR A 88 0.36 -25.26 -24.42
N SER A 89 0.35 -26.28 -25.28
CA SER A 89 1.19 -26.35 -26.48
C SER A 89 0.61 -25.57 -27.66
N ASP A 90 -0.62 -25.07 -27.54
CA ASP A 90 -1.34 -24.38 -28.60
C ASP A 90 -0.89 -22.92 -28.77
N ASN A 91 -1.29 -22.30 -29.89
CA ASN A 91 -1.03 -20.88 -30.12
C ASN A 91 -1.78 -20.04 -29.06
N VAL A 92 -1.03 -19.36 -28.19
CA VAL A 92 -1.60 -18.48 -27.15
C VAL A 92 -2.56 -17.43 -27.70
N LEU A 93 -2.29 -16.93 -28.91
CA LEU A 93 -3.15 -15.96 -29.57
C LEU A 93 -4.54 -16.51 -29.90
N ASP A 94 -4.64 -17.79 -30.23
CA ASP A 94 -5.92 -18.44 -30.54
C ASP A 94 -6.75 -18.58 -29.25
N VAL A 95 -6.12 -19.03 -28.15
CA VAL A 95 -6.77 -19.13 -26.82
C VAL A 95 -7.25 -17.76 -26.32
N MET A 96 -6.44 -16.71 -26.49
CA MET A 96 -6.85 -15.35 -26.17
C MET A 96 -8.03 -14.89 -27.05
N GLY A 97 -8.00 -15.21 -28.34
CA GLY A 97 -9.07 -14.91 -29.29
C GLY A 97 -10.39 -15.58 -28.91
N GLU A 98 -10.35 -16.85 -28.52
CA GLU A 98 -11.51 -17.59 -28.01
C GLU A 98 -12.06 -16.99 -26.72
N GLY A 99 -11.18 -16.56 -25.81
CA GLY A 99 -11.57 -15.85 -24.58
C GLY A 99 -12.31 -14.55 -24.88
N PHE A 100 -11.82 -13.76 -25.84
CA PHE A 100 -12.49 -12.53 -26.28
C PHE A 100 -13.81 -12.82 -26.98
N GLN A 101 -13.88 -13.83 -27.85
CA GLN A 101 -15.14 -14.21 -28.48
C GLN A 101 -16.17 -14.63 -27.44
N THR A 102 -15.76 -15.40 -26.44
CA THR A 102 -16.64 -15.83 -25.34
C THR A 102 -17.13 -14.63 -24.54
N LEU A 103 -16.25 -13.68 -24.22
CA LEU A 103 -16.63 -12.46 -23.49
C LEU A 103 -17.71 -11.64 -24.25
N LEU A 104 -17.62 -11.58 -25.58
CA LEU A 104 -18.52 -10.81 -26.43
C LEU A 104 -19.85 -11.51 -26.71
N HIS A 105 -19.85 -12.85 -26.86
CA HIS A 105 -21.03 -13.60 -27.29
C HIS A 105 -21.75 -14.34 -26.17
N ALA A 106 -21.12 -14.59 -25.03
CA ALA A 106 -21.77 -15.26 -23.91
C ALA A 106 -22.82 -14.36 -23.25
N GLN A 107 -24.01 -14.93 -23.01
CA GLN A 107 -25.13 -14.22 -22.42
C GLN A 107 -24.76 -13.71 -21.02
N GLY A 108 -24.79 -12.38 -20.81
CA GLY A 108 -24.49 -11.75 -19.53
C GLY A 108 -23.00 -11.55 -19.21
N ALA A 109 -22.08 -12.03 -20.05
CA ALA A 109 -20.65 -11.87 -19.81
C ALA A 109 -20.19 -10.40 -19.90
N MET A 110 -20.60 -9.69 -20.96
CA MET A 110 -20.22 -8.29 -21.16
C MET A 110 -20.76 -7.36 -20.04
N PRO A 111 -22.05 -7.41 -19.63
CA PRO A 111 -22.52 -6.63 -18.48
C PRO A 111 -21.78 -6.97 -17.18
N ALA A 112 -21.53 -8.25 -16.89
CA ALA A 112 -20.79 -8.66 -15.71
C ALA A 112 -19.34 -8.11 -15.71
N PHE A 113 -18.69 -8.13 -16.88
CA PHE A 113 -17.35 -7.58 -17.06
C PHE A 113 -17.32 -6.05 -16.85
N VAL A 114 -18.31 -5.32 -17.35
CA VAL A 114 -18.42 -3.86 -17.13
C VAL A 114 -18.60 -3.54 -15.65
N VAL A 115 -19.48 -4.25 -14.95
CA VAL A 115 -19.68 -4.07 -13.49
C VAL A 115 -18.38 -4.37 -12.74
N PHE A 116 -17.70 -5.47 -13.10
CA PHE A 116 -16.40 -5.82 -12.53
C PHE A 116 -15.36 -4.71 -12.77
N MET A 117 -15.27 -4.16 -13.98
CA MET A 117 -14.34 -3.06 -14.28
C MET A 117 -14.60 -1.83 -13.41
N VAL A 118 -15.87 -1.42 -13.27
CA VAL A 118 -16.23 -0.25 -12.45
C VAL A 118 -15.84 -0.49 -10.99
N ILE A 119 -16.21 -1.64 -10.43
CA ILE A 119 -15.87 -1.98 -9.03
C ILE A 119 -14.35 -2.03 -8.85
N ASN A 120 -13.62 -2.64 -9.77
CA ASN A 120 -12.17 -2.76 -9.69
C ASN A 120 -11.47 -1.38 -9.77
N VAL A 121 -11.96 -0.48 -10.62
CA VAL A 121 -11.44 0.90 -10.69
C VAL A 121 -11.73 1.66 -9.40
N CYS A 122 -12.97 1.60 -8.88
CA CYS A 122 -13.34 2.22 -7.61
C CYS A 122 -12.51 1.67 -6.44
N PHE A 123 -12.27 0.36 -6.42
CA PHE A 123 -11.44 -0.29 -5.40
C PHE A 123 -10.00 0.22 -5.46
N ASN A 124 -9.38 0.26 -6.65
CA ASN A 124 -8.03 0.78 -6.82
C ASN A 124 -7.93 2.25 -6.40
N ILE A 125 -8.87 3.10 -6.81
CA ILE A 125 -8.93 4.51 -6.37
C ILE A 125 -9.02 4.59 -4.85
N THR A 126 -9.89 3.79 -4.23
CA THR A 126 -10.05 3.77 -2.76
C THR A 126 -8.75 3.38 -2.06
N VAL A 127 -8.01 2.39 -2.58
CA VAL A 127 -6.71 1.99 -2.04
C VAL A 127 -5.69 3.11 -2.16
N PHE A 128 -5.59 3.78 -3.32
CA PHE A 128 -4.67 4.90 -3.48
C PHE A 128 -5.04 6.10 -2.60
N LEU A 129 -6.33 6.39 -2.43
CA LEU A 129 -6.80 7.41 -1.48
C LEU A 129 -6.42 7.04 -0.05
N LEU A 130 -6.59 5.78 0.34
CA LEU A 130 -6.27 5.30 1.68
C LEU A 130 -4.77 5.38 1.99
N VAL A 131 -3.91 5.12 0.99
CA VAL A 131 -2.46 5.29 1.11
C VAL A 131 -2.06 6.77 1.13
N CYS A 132 -2.71 7.62 0.32
CA CYS A 132 -2.40 9.04 0.21
C CYS A 132 -2.83 9.84 1.45
N TYR A 133 -4.02 9.56 1.99
CA TYR A 133 -4.57 10.27 3.16
C TYR A 133 -4.29 9.57 4.49
N GLY A 134 -4.05 8.26 4.45
CA GLY A 134 -3.75 7.46 5.63
C GLY A 134 -2.28 7.04 5.68
N SER A 135 -2.06 5.76 5.92
CA SER A 135 -0.74 5.12 5.89
C SER A 135 -0.84 3.77 5.16
N SER A 136 0.30 3.25 4.68
CA SER A 136 0.40 1.88 4.16
C SER A 136 -0.06 0.85 5.19
N LEU A 137 0.20 1.12 6.46
CA LEU A 137 -0.19 0.30 7.59
C LEU A 137 -1.71 0.26 7.79
N LEU A 138 -2.38 1.42 7.71
CA LEU A 138 -3.85 1.48 7.74
C LEU A 138 -4.45 0.74 6.56
N THR A 139 -3.86 0.90 5.38
CA THR A 139 -4.28 0.21 4.15
C THR A 139 -4.18 -1.30 4.30
N PHE A 140 -3.08 -1.79 4.87
CA PHE A 140 -2.90 -3.21 5.17
C PHE A 140 -3.97 -3.74 6.13
N VAL A 141 -4.32 -2.98 7.17
CA VAL A 141 -5.39 -3.34 8.10
C VAL A 141 -6.74 -3.41 7.40
N CYS A 142 -7.06 -2.45 6.54
CA CYS A 142 -8.29 -2.46 5.74
C CYS A 142 -8.34 -3.69 4.82
N PHE A 143 -7.23 -4.08 4.19
CA PHE A 143 -7.20 -5.33 3.44
C PHE A 143 -7.41 -6.57 4.31
N LYS A 144 -6.92 -6.60 5.54
CA LYS A 144 -7.22 -7.71 6.47
C LYS A 144 -8.69 -7.78 6.87
N LEU A 145 -9.39 -6.64 6.90
CA LEU A 145 -10.84 -6.58 7.14
C LEU A 145 -11.67 -7.05 5.94
N SER A 146 -11.11 -7.07 4.72
CA SER A 146 -11.86 -7.56 3.56
C SER A 146 -12.31 -9.01 3.69
N VAL A 147 -11.50 -9.88 4.33
CA VAL A 147 -11.80 -11.30 4.54
C VAL A 147 -12.97 -11.55 5.49
N PRO A 148 -13.01 -10.99 6.71
CA PRO A 148 -14.19 -11.14 7.56
C PRO A 148 -15.43 -10.51 6.90
N ILE A 149 -15.29 -9.38 6.21
CA ILE A 149 -16.41 -8.75 5.50
C ILE A 149 -16.92 -9.66 4.37
N SER A 150 -16.03 -10.29 3.59
CA SER A 150 -16.45 -11.21 2.53
C SER A 150 -17.14 -12.45 3.09
N ALA A 151 -16.71 -12.96 4.24
CA ALA A 151 -17.39 -14.05 4.93
C ALA A 151 -18.78 -13.64 5.44
N PHE A 152 -18.95 -12.43 5.96
CA PHE A 152 -20.30 -11.93 6.29
C PHE A 152 -21.16 -11.75 5.05
N MET A 153 -20.58 -11.28 3.95
CA MET A 153 -21.30 -11.12 2.69
C MET A 153 -21.70 -12.46 2.05
N SER A 154 -20.96 -13.55 2.27
CA SER A 154 -21.31 -14.87 1.73
C SER A 154 -22.50 -15.54 2.44
N LEU A 155 -22.89 -15.06 3.62
CA LEU A 155 -24.12 -15.50 4.30
C LEU A 155 -25.39 -14.98 3.61
N ILE A 156 -25.27 -13.89 2.84
CA ILE A 156 -26.38 -13.34 2.07
C ILE A 156 -26.53 -14.21 0.82
N SER A 157 -27.73 -14.69 0.54
CA SER A 157 -28.01 -15.47 -0.67
C SER A 157 -27.90 -14.56 -1.91
N TRP A 158 -26.73 -14.55 -2.54
CA TRP A 158 -26.53 -13.78 -3.77
C TRP A 158 -27.15 -14.53 -4.95
N PRO A 159 -27.80 -13.82 -5.89
CA PRO A 159 -28.43 -14.45 -7.05
C PRO A 159 -27.44 -15.21 -7.95
N LEU A 160 -26.14 -14.91 -7.87
CA LEU A 160 -25.09 -15.54 -8.68
C LEU A 160 -24.30 -16.64 -7.96
N ILE A 161 -24.08 -16.51 -6.65
CA ILE A 161 -23.18 -17.40 -5.89
C ILE A 161 -23.97 -18.37 -5.02
N GLY A 162 -25.24 -18.07 -4.72
CA GLY A 162 -26.01 -18.77 -3.71
C GLY A 162 -25.64 -18.32 -2.30
N ALA A 163 -26.12 -19.06 -1.30
CA ALA A 163 -25.73 -18.90 0.10
C ALA A 163 -24.77 -20.02 0.46
N ASP A 164 -23.67 -19.68 1.13
CA ASP A 164 -22.74 -20.69 1.63
C ASP A 164 -22.87 -20.85 3.14
N THR A 165 -22.61 -22.07 3.63
CA THR A 165 -22.68 -22.37 5.07
C THR A 165 -21.29 -22.26 5.68
N ILE A 166 -21.13 -21.35 6.64
CA ILE A 166 -19.87 -21.13 7.35
C ILE A 166 -19.72 -22.16 8.48
N THR A 167 -18.59 -22.85 8.51
CA THR A 167 -18.24 -23.80 9.57
C THR A 167 -17.90 -23.08 10.89
N TRP A 168 -18.08 -23.76 12.02
CA TRP A 168 -17.72 -23.19 13.33
C TRP A 168 -16.25 -22.78 13.44
N PHE A 169 -15.33 -23.51 12.79
CA PHE A 169 -13.90 -23.18 12.78
C PHE A 169 -13.61 -21.86 12.06
N GLU A 170 -14.35 -21.54 11.01
CA GLU A 170 -14.22 -20.27 10.28
C GLU A 170 -14.67 -19.09 11.14
N TRP A 171 -15.75 -19.27 11.93
CA TRP A 171 -16.19 -18.27 12.91
C TRP A 171 -15.11 -17.96 13.94
N VAL A 172 -14.46 -18.99 14.50
CA VAL A 172 -13.35 -18.81 15.45
C VAL A 172 -12.19 -18.06 14.77
N CYS A 173 -11.81 -18.45 13.55
CA CYS A 173 -10.78 -17.76 12.78
C CYS A 173 -11.12 -16.28 12.53
N LEU A 174 -12.38 -15.99 12.21
CA LEU A 174 -12.89 -14.64 11.97
C LEU A 174 -12.76 -13.78 13.24
N VAL A 175 -13.19 -14.30 14.39
CA VAL A 175 -13.08 -13.62 15.69
C VAL A 175 -11.62 -13.32 16.03
N VAL A 176 -10.71 -14.28 15.84
CA VAL A 176 -9.27 -14.10 16.09
C VAL A 176 -8.68 -13.00 15.21
N ILE A 177 -9.04 -12.97 13.92
CA ILE A 177 -8.56 -11.92 13.00
C ILE A 177 -9.10 -10.55 13.38
N LEU A 178 -10.38 -10.47 13.73
CA LEU A 178 -11.02 -9.22 14.13
C LEU A 178 -10.39 -8.70 15.44
N ALA A 179 -10.16 -9.57 16.42
CA ALA A 179 -9.46 -9.23 17.66
C ALA A 179 -8.04 -8.72 17.38
N GLY A 180 -7.29 -9.38 16.50
CA GLY A 180 -5.96 -8.96 16.08
C GLY A 180 -5.96 -7.56 15.43
N VAL A 181 -6.93 -7.29 14.55
CA VAL A 181 -7.10 -5.97 13.92
C VAL A 181 -7.44 -4.89 14.94
N ILE A 182 -8.35 -5.17 15.89
CA ILE A 182 -8.76 -4.22 16.94
C ILE A 182 -7.56 -3.88 17.84
N ILE A 183 -6.85 -4.90 18.33
CA ILE A 183 -5.65 -4.72 19.18
C ILE A 183 -4.59 -3.90 18.43
N PHE A 184 -4.36 -4.23 17.16
CA PHE A 184 -3.39 -3.51 16.33
C PHE A 184 -3.77 -2.04 16.13
N ARG A 185 -5.03 -1.76 15.80
CA ARG A 185 -5.52 -0.38 15.62
C ARG A 185 -5.47 0.41 16.92
N HIS A 186 -5.82 -0.21 18.05
CA HIS A 186 -5.70 0.40 19.36
C HIS A 186 -4.23 0.73 19.70
N GLY A 187 -3.30 -0.17 19.40
CA GLY A 187 -1.87 0.06 19.55
C GLY A 187 -1.36 1.26 18.75
N ASN A 188 -1.79 1.40 17.49
CA ASN A 188 -1.43 2.56 16.66
C ASN A 188 -2.00 3.86 17.24
N GLY A 189 -3.26 3.86 17.68
CA GLY A 189 -3.86 5.05 18.30
C GLY A 189 -3.13 5.50 19.58
N ILE A 190 -2.59 4.56 20.36
CA ILE A 190 -1.73 4.89 21.51
C ILE A 190 -0.39 5.46 21.04
N ARG A 191 0.21 4.86 20.01
CA ARG A 191 1.48 5.34 19.45
C ARG A 191 1.38 6.79 18.97
N ASP A 192 0.33 7.11 18.22
CA ASP A 192 0.14 8.44 17.65
C ASP A 192 -0.04 9.50 18.75
N LYS A 193 -0.75 9.15 19.84
CA LYS A 193 -0.88 10.03 21.02
C LYS A 193 0.47 10.31 21.70
N LEU A 194 1.30 9.27 21.84
CA LEU A 194 2.62 9.39 22.45
C LEU A 194 3.60 10.18 21.58
N GLU A 195 3.50 10.04 20.26
CA GLU A 195 4.30 10.83 19.33
C GLU A 195 3.94 12.32 19.41
N ALA A 196 2.65 12.63 19.47
CA ALA A 196 2.18 14.00 19.69
C ALA A 196 2.60 14.57 21.06
N GLU A 197 2.61 13.75 22.12
CA GLU A 197 3.14 14.18 23.43
C GLU A 197 4.65 14.44 23.39
N ASN A 198 5.42 13.60 22.69
CA ASN A 198 6.86 13.79 22.53
C ASN A 198 7.18 15.07 21.74
N GLU A 199 6.42 15.37 20.69
CA GLU A 199 6.60 16.59 19.89
C GLU A 199 6.33 17.85 20.73
N ARG A 200 5.29 17.85 21.57
CA ARG A 200 5.02 18.94 22.52
C ARG A 200 6.15 19.12 23.54
N LEU A 201 6.74 18.03 24.02
CA LEU A 201 7.87 18.09 24.95
C LEU A 201 9.14 18.66 24.27
N ASP A 202 9.36 18.37 22.99
CA ASP A 202 10.46 18.95 22.21
C ASP A 202 10.29 20.48 22.07
N GLU A 203 9.07 20.99 21.91
CA GLU A 203 8.78 22.43 21.86
C GLU A 203 8.96 23.14 23.22
N THR A 204 8.70 22.46 24.34
CA THR A 204 8.68 23.06 25.69
C THR A 204 10.07 23.18 26.34
N HIS A 205 11.14 22.84 25.62
CA HIS A 205 12.49 23.32 25.90
C HIS A 205 13.13 22.90 27.25
N ASN A 206 13.21 21.59 27.53
CA ASN A 206 14.22 21.06 28.45
C ASN A 206 14.95 19.85 27.83
N LYS A 207 16.13 20.10 27.24
CA LYS A 207 16.96 19.12 26.49
C LYS A 207 17.40 17.88 27.29
N THR A 208 17.11 17.83 28.58
CA THR A 208 17.53 16.76 29.50
C THR A 208 16.50 15.65 29.66
N ILE A 209 15.26 15.80 29.15
CA ILE A 209 14.26 14.74 29.28
C ILE A 209 14.50 13.67 28.19
N PRO A 210 14.78 12.41 28.56
CA PRO A 210 15.00 11.35 27.58
C PRO A 210 13.74 11.08 26.77
N LYS A 211 13.85 11.15 25.44
CA LYS A 211 12.73 10.85 24.53
C LYS A 211 12.21 9.43 24.79
N ALA A 212 10.90 9.29 24.93
CA ALA A 212 10.29 7.99 25.15
C ALA A 212 10.48 7.11 23.89
N ILE A 213 11.35 6.10 23.98
CA ILE A 213 11.58 5.14 22.89
C ILE A 213 10.28 4.39 22.62
N ILE A 214 9.68 4.65 21.45
CA ILE A 214 8.43 4.02 21.02
C ILE A 214 8.76 2.59 20.56
N CYS A 215 8.55 1.61 21.44
CA CYS A 215 8.66 0.20 21.05
C CYS A 215 7.47 -0.22 20.17
N PHE A 216 7.71 -1.19 19.28
CA PHE A 216 6.76 -1.66 18.26
C PHE A 216 5.51 -2.37 18.83
N TRP A 217 5.50 -2.69 20.13
CA TRP A 217 4.38 -3.42 20.76
C TRP A 217 3.94 -2.79 22.10
N PRO A 218 2.66 -2.43 22.24
CA PRO A 218 2.16 -1.73 23.43
C PRO A 218 2.04 -2.63 24.68
N ILE A 219 1.93 -3.95 24.50
CA ILE A 219 1.65 -4.89 25.61
C ILE A 219 2.83 -5.09 26.56
N PHE A 220 4.09 -4.88 26.11
CA PHE A 220 5.26 -5.09 26.96
C PHE A 220 5.84 -3.81 27.57
N ARG A 221 5.07 -2.71 27.58
CA ARG A 221 5.55 -1.43 28.10
C ARG A 221 5.21 -1.28 29.58
N HIS A 222 6.11 -1.74 30.46
CA HIS A 222 6.15 -1.23 31.83
C HIS A 222 6.87 0.11 31.84
N ARG A 223 6.11 1.21 31.89
CA ARG A 223 6.66 2.50 32.37
C ARG A 223 7.05 2.28 33.83
N LYS A 224 8.33 2.18 34.14
CA LYS A 224 8.77 2.49 35.50
C LYS A 224 8.61 4.01 35.64
N PRO A 225 7.81 4.52 36.59
CA PRO A 225 7.81 5.95 36.85
C PRO A 225 9.25 6.34 37.20
N ALA A 226 9.76 7.39 36.56
CA ALA A 226 11.03 7.97 36.97
C ALA A 226 10.86 8.36 38.44
N ARG A 227 11.67 7.76 39.32
CA ARG A 227 11.65 8.12 40.73
C ARG A 227 12.19 9.54 40.82
N GLU A 228 11.57 10.37 41.65
CA GLU A 228 11.92 11.80 41.80
C GLU A 228 13.38 12.02 42.24
N ASP A 229 14.03 10.95 42.74
CA ASP A 229 15.41 10.92 43.20
C ASP A 229 16.42 10.31 42.18
N ASP A 230 15.96 9.85 41.02
CA ASP A 230 16.87 9.28 40.01
C ASP A 230 17.62 10.41 39.29
N ASP A 231 18.94 10.45 39.53
CA ASP A 231 19.90 11.40 38.96
C ASP A 231 19.63 11.63 37.46
N PRO A 232 19.33 12.87 37.00
CA PRO A 232 18.98 13.15 35.61
C PRO A 232 20.11 12.77 34.62
N ASN A 233 21.32 12.53 35.11
CA ASN A 233 22.45 12.06 34.30
C ASN A 233 22.57 10.53 34.20
N LYS A 234 21.86 9.77 35.04
CA LYS A 234 21.72 8.32 34.86
C LYS A 234 20.65 8.07 33.81
N GLY A 235 21.05 8.15 32.54
CA GLY A 235 20.20 7.78 31.42
C GLY A 235 19.45 6.48 31.74
N VAL A 236 18.13 6.54 31.68
CA VAL A 236 17.26 5.38 31.92
C VAL A 236 17.71 4.27 30.98
N ALA A 237 18.39 3.27 31.51
CA ALA A 237 18.82 2.09 30.77
C ALA A 237 17.58 1.23 30.50
N ILE A 238 16.76 1.68 29.53
CA ILE A 238 15.76 0.82 28.93
C ILE A 238 16.55 -0.21 28.14
N ASN A 239 16.36 -1.49 28.45
CA ASN A 239 16.97 -2.58 27.72
C ASN A 239 16.38 -2.61 26.30
N THR A 240 16.99 -1.86 25.38
CA THR A 240 16.57 -1.65 23.99
C THR A 240 17.06 -2.75 23.05
N ALA A 241 17.58 -3.86 23.58
CA ALA A 241 18.14 -4.97 22.79
C ALA A 241 17.18 -5.53 21.72
N TRP A 242 15.87 -5.28 21.85
CA TRP A 242 14.83 -5.73 20.92
C TRP A 242 14.31 -4.65 19.95
N CYS A 243 14.79 -3.40 20.02
CA CYS A 243 14.19 -2.27 19.28
C CYS A 243 15.18 -1.41 18.49
N SER A 244 16.41 -1.90 18.22
CA SER A 244 17.34 -1.17 17.35
C SER A 244 17.24 -1.67 15.90
N PRO A 245 16.57 -0.93 14.99
CA PRO A 245 16.74 -1.15 13.55
C PRO A 245 18.07 -0.52 13.14
N SER A 246 19.17 -1.20 13.42
CA SER A 246 20.53 -0.76 13.03
C SER A 246 20.79 -0.90 11.52
N PHE A 247 19.76 -0.96 10.68
CA PHE A 247 19.86 -1.03 9.24
C PHE A 247 19.18 0.21 8.65
N LEU A 248 19.97 1.05 7.96
CA LEU A 248 19.56 2.21 7.15
C LEU A 248 19.50 3.58 7.84
N SER A 249 20.55 3.96 8.57
CA SER A 249 20.97 5.37 8.62
C SER A 249 22.38 5.48 8.05
N HIS A 250 22.48 5.45 6.72
CA HIS A 250 23.73 5.75 6.04
C HIS A 250 24.07 7.23 6.29
N LYS A 251 25.05 7.40 7.16
CA LYS A 251 25.67 8.67 7.52
C LYS A 251 26.15 9.36 6.23
N GLY A 252 25.63 10.55 5.96
CA GLY A 252 26.07 11.40 4.87
C GLY A 252 27.57 11.68 5.00
N SER A 253 28.34 11.19 4.04
CA SER A 253 29.71 11.62 3.80
C SER A 253 29.66 12.97 3.10
N LYS A 254 29.98 14.03 3.83
CA LYS A 254 30.42 15.30 3.23
C LYS A 254 31.77 15.03 2.58
N ILE A 255 31.80 14.91 1.26
CA ILE A 255 33.00 15.20 0.48
C ILE A 255 32.68 16.45 -0.33
N ALA A 256 33.25 17.55 0.14
CA ALA A 256 33.53 18.69 -0.70
C ALA A 256 34.62 18.28 -1.69
N SER A 257 34.34 18.37 -2.99
CA SER A 257 35.37 18.65 -3.97
C SER A 257 34.81 19.64 -4.96
N GLU A 258 35.43 20.81 -4.97
CA GLU A 258 35.38 21.78 -6.06
C GLU A 258 35.63 21.06 -7.38
N THR A 259 34.77 21.29 -8.37
CA THR A 259 35.19 21.27 -9.76
C THR A 259 34.25 22.21 -10.53
N GLU A 260 34.78 23.39 -10.81
CA GLU A 260 34.40 24.18 -11.97
C GLU A 260 34.27 23.27 -13.20
N SER A 261 33.13 23.29 -13.87
CA SER A 261 33.15 23.37 -15.32
C SER A 261 31.83 23.91 -15.86
N GLN A 262 31.99 25.01 -16.58
CA GLN A 262 31.08 25.57 -17.56
C GLN A 262 30.33 24.49 -18.35
N MET A 263 29.02 24.65 -18.53
CA MET A 263 28.46 24.71 -19.88
C MET A 263 26.98 25.08 -19.88
N THR A 264 26.71 26.14 -20.63
CA THR A 264 25.50 26.44 -21.41
C THR A 264 24.21 26.75 -20.67
N ASP A 265 24.02 28.05 -20.48
CA ASP A 265 22.79 28.76 -20.82
C ASP A 265 22.12 28.18 -22.09
N VAL A 266 20.90 27.68 -21.94
CA VAL A 266 19.89 27.70 -23.01
C VAL A 266 18.62 28.25 -22.40
N GLU A 267 18.53 29.56 -22.55
CA GLU A 267 17.35 30.39 -22.53
C GLU A 267 16.26 29.77 -23.42
N SER A 268 15.11 29.42 -22.84
CA SER A 268 13.91 29.09 -23.59
C SER A 268 12.80 30.04 -23.15
N GLU A 269 12.75 31.17 -23.87
CA GLU A 269 11.60 32.06 -23.94
C GLU A 269 10.38 31.29 -24.51
N GLY A 270 9.50 30.84 -23.61
CA GLY A 270 8.17 30.36 -23.96
C GLY A 270 7.22 31.53 -24.18
N LYS A 271 7.15 32.02 -25.42
CA LYS A 271 6.22 33.04 -25.89
C LYS A 271 4.76 32.69 -25.60
N THR A 272 4.06 33.64 -24.98
CA THR A 272 2.61 33.75 -24.91
C THR A 272 2.01 33.78 -26.32
N PHE A 273 1.26 32.74 -26.67
CA PHE A 273 0.50 32.68 -27.91
C PHE A 273 -0.85 33.39 -27.68
N GLU A 274 -0.95 34.65 -28.08
CA GLU A 274 -2.24 35.31 -28.28
C GLU A 274 -2.89 34.71 -29.54
N ALA A 275 -4.00 34.00 -29.35
CA ALA A 275 -4.87 33.59 -30.44
C ALA A 275 -5.68 34.81 -30.87
N GLN A 276 -5.23 35.44 -31.94
CA GLN A 276 -5.94 36.51 -32.63
C GLN A 276 -7.10 35.91 -33.42
N LEU A 277 -8.29 36.43 -33.10
CA LEU A 277 -9.59 36.15 -33.68
C LEU A 277 -9.67 36.78 -35.08
N ASP A 278 -9.75 35.99 -36.14
CA ASP A 278 -10.10 36.47 -37.48
C ASP A 278 -11.48 35.92 -37.88
N ASP A 279 -12.46 36.83 -37.88
CA ASP A 279 -13.77 36.67 -38.50
C ASP A 279 -13.65 36.79 -40.03
N PRO A 280 -14.09 35.80 -40.83
CA PRO A 280 -14.30 36.01 -42.24
C PRO A 280 -15.65 36.70 -42.50
N VAL A 281 -15.49 37.94 -42.92
CA VAL A 281 -16.32 38.78 -43.80
C VAL A 281 -17.45 38.04 -44.54
N ARG A 282 -18.63 38.63 -44.37
CA ARG A 282 -19.89 38.45 -45.08
C ARG A 282 -19.89 39.31 -46.33
N GLU A 283 -19.82 38.74 -47.54
CA GLU A 283 -20.30 39.42 -48.77
C GLU A 283 -20.91 38.41 -49.76
N SER A 284 -22.13 38.78 -50.20
CA SER A 284 -22.92 38.37 -51.38
C SER A 284 -23.25 36.89 -51.61
#